data_AF-X0XTY0-F1
#
_entry.id   AF-X0XTY0-F1
#
_cell.length_a   1.000
_cell.length_b   1.000
_cell.length_c   1.000
_cell.angle_alpha   90.00
_cell.angle_beta   90.00
_cell.angle_gamma   90.00
#
_symmetry.space_group_name_H-M   'P 1'
#
loop_
_entity.id
_entity.type
_entity.pdbx_description
1 polymer ?
#
loop_
_entity_poly.entity_id
_entity_poly.type
_entity_poly.pdbx_seq_one_letter_code
_entity_poly.pdbx_strand_id
1 'polypeptide(L)'
;YIFGPGLERNYGHARFLALFLLSGFAGNVFSFLFTSSPSLGSSTAIFGLLGAEGVFLYQNRKIYGAVGQRALINILVIAGINLVIGLSPGIDNWGHVGGLIGGTLFAWYAGPVLRVEGVYPYHSLVDERHNGEVWRAGLSIWLLFGLLAATTIILNTR
;
A
#
# COMPACT_ATOMS: atom_id res chain seq x y z
N TYR A 1 -13.89 -2.69 5.77
CA TYR A 1 -14.40 -1.30 5.67
C TYR A 1 -13.65 -0.30 6.56
N ILE A 2 -12.69 -0.73 7.40
CA ILE A 2 -12.07 0.14 8.43
C ILE A 2 -10.97 1.07 7.86
N PHE A 3 -10.11 0.57 6.96
CA PHE A 3 -8.92 1.31 6.50
C PHE A 3 -9.15 2.20 5.26
N GLY A 4 -10.00 1.76 4.32
CA GLY A 4 -10.23 2.44 3.04
C GLY A 4 -10.69 3.90 3.18
N PRO A 5 -11.78 4.19 3.92
CA PRO A 5 -12.30 5.55 4.03
C PRO A 5 -11.33 6.54 4.68
N GLY A 6 -10.54 6.08 5.67
CA GLY A 6 -9.52 6.90 6.33
C GLY A 6 -8.39 7.26 5.38
N LEU A 7 -7.84 6.26 4.67
CA LEU A 7 -6.81 6.49 3.65
C LEU A 7 -7.32 7.39 2.53
N GLU A 8 -8.51 7.13 2.00
CA GLU A 8 -9.08 7.93 0.91
C GLU A 8 -9.26 9.40 1.29
N ARG A 9 -9.71 9.66 2.53
CA ARG A 9 -9.85 11.02 3.05
C ARG A 9 -8.51 11.77 3.13
N ASN A 10 -7.42 11.07 3.47
CA ASN A 10 -6.09 11.68 3.60
C ASN A 10 -5.35 11.76 2.25
N TYR A 11 -5.52 10.77 1.37
CA TYR A 11 -4.81 10.68 0.09
C TYR A 11 -5.54 11.43 -1.03
N GLY A 12 -6.87 11.62 -0.90
CA GLY A 12 -7.74 12.02 -1.98
C GLY A 12 -8.05 10.89 -2.95
N HIS A 13 -9.18 10.99 -3.66
CA HIS A 13 -9.74 9.92 -4.50
C HIS A 13 -8.74 9.37 -5.53
N ALA A 14 -8.03 10.25 -6.25
CA ALA A 14 -7.12 9.82 -7.32
C ALA A 14 -5.91 9.04 -6.80
N ARG A 15 -5.26 9.51 -5.73
CA ARG A 15 -4.08 8.83 -5.16
C ARG A 15 -4.48 7.56 -4.44
N PHE A 16 -5.64 7.55 -3.79
CA PHE A 16 -6.19 6.33 -3.19
C PHE A 16 -6.52 5.26 -4.24
N LEU A 17 -7.13 5.65 -5.36
CA LEU A 17 -7.40 4.73 -6.46
C LEU A 17 -6.10 4.16 -7.04
N ALA A 18 -5.08 5.00 -7.26
CA ALA A 18 -3.78 4.55 -7.73
C ALA A 18 -3.12 3.58 -6.73
N LEU A 19 -3.14 3.90 -5.44
CA LEU A 19 -2.67 3.02 -4.37
C LEU A 19 -3.37 1.66 -4.43
N PHE A 20 -4.70 1.65 -4.53
CA PHE A 20 -5.50 0.43 -4.54
C PHE A 20 -5.17 -0.45 -5.76
N LEU A 21 -5.14 0.14 -6.96
CA LEU A 21 -4.87 -0.57 -8.20
C LEU A 21 -3.43 -1.09 -8.27
N LEU A 22 -2.44 -0.28 -7.89
CA LEU A 22 -1.03 -0.70 -7.91
C LEU A 22 -0.73 -1.75 -6.84
N SER A 23 -1.35 -1.66 -5.67
CA SER A 23 -1.25 -2.71 -4.65
C SER A 23 -1.84 -4.03 -5.13
N GLY A 24 -3.04 -3.98 -5.71
CA GLY A 24 -3.68 -5.16 -6.29
C GLY A 24 -2.84 -5.77 -7.41
N PHE A 25 -2.30 -4.94 -8.29
CA PHE A 25 -1.43 -5.37 -9.38
C PHE A 25 -0.15 -6.04 -8.85
N ALA A 26 0.57 -5.39 -7.94
CA ALA A 26 1.78 -5.94 -7.31
C ALA A 26 1.54 -7.29 -6.64
N GLY A 27 0.44 -7.42 -5.89
CA GLY A 27 0.05 -8.68 -5.27
C GLY A 27 -0.26 -9.77 -6.27
N ASN A 28 -1.03 -9.47 -7.32
CA ASN A 28 -1.31 -10.46 -8.38
C ASN A 28 -0.04 -10.88 -9.13
N VAL A 29 0.92 -9.98 -9.35
CA VAL A 29 2.23 -10.33 -9.93
C VAL A 29 2.98 -11.29 -9.00
N PHE A 30 3.05 -11.03 -7.70
CA PHE A 30 3.71 -11.95 -6.76
C PHE A 30 3.03 -13.32 -6.70
N SER A 31 1.69 -13.34 -6.68
CA SER A 31 0.96 -14.60 -6.74
C SER A 31 1.31 -15.40 -8.00
N PHE A 32 1.28 -14.74 -9.16
CA PHE A 32 1.65 -15.36 -10.43
C PHE A 32 3.08 -15.93 -10.44
N LEU A 33 4.01 -15.28 -9.73
CA LEU A 33 5.41 -15.71 -9.66
C LEU A 33 5.62 -16.93 -8.75
N PHE A 34 4.83 -17.06 -7.67
CA PHE A 34 5.15 -17.95 -6.56
C PHE A 34 4.04 -18.92 -6.16
N THR A 35 2.87 -18.83 -6.79
CA THR A 35 1.71 -19.67 -6.53
C THR A 35 1.25 -20.34 -7.83
N SER A 36 1.03 -21.66 -7.79
CA SER A 36 0.56 -22.42 -8.97
C SER A 36 -0.92 -22.23 -9.27
N SER A 37 -1.70 -21.83 -8.26
CA SER A 37 -3.13 -21.56 -8.37
C SER A 37 -3.39 -20.08 -8.67
N PRO A 38 -4.40 -19.74 -9.48
CA PRO A 38 -4.75 -18.34 -9.72
C PRO A 38 -5.14 -17.62 -8.43
N SER A 39 -4.59 -16.42 -8.21
CA SER A 39 -5.12 -15.51 -7.19
C SER A 39 -6.48 -14.99 -7.62
N LEU A 40 -7.47 -15.08 -6.75
CA LEU A 40 -8.79 -14.49 -6.97
C LEU A 40 -9.17 -13.66 -5.74
N GLY A 41 -9.16 -12.33 -5.87
CA GLY A 41 -9.73 -11.45 -4.87
C GLY A 41 -9.05 -10.08 -4.74
N SER A 42 -9.75 -9.18 -4.05
CA SER A 42 -9.26 -7.84 -3.70
C SER A 42 -8.38 -7.82 -2.45
N SER A 43 -8.16 -8.98 -1.81
CA SER A 43 -7.41 -9.10 -0.57
C SER A 43 -5.95 -8.64 -0.74
N THR A 44 -5.36 -8.81 -1.91
CA THR A 44 -4.02 -8.28 -2.25
C THR A 44 -3.98 -6.75 -2.12
N ALA A 45 -4.96 -6.04 -2.67
CA ALA A 45 -5.07 -4.59 -2.55
C ALA A 45 -5.30 -4.17 -1.09
N ILE A 46 -6.08 -4.93 -0.32
CA ILE A 46 -6.32 -4.68 1.12
C ILE A 46 -5.02 -4.76 1.92
N PHE A 47 -4.15 -5.74 1.65
CA PHE A 47 -2.83 -5.80 2.26
C PHE A 47 -1.96 -4.60 1.90
N GLY A 48 -2.07 -4.10 0.67
CA GLY A 48 -1.42 -2.85 0.29
C GLY A 48 -1.95 -1.63 1.06
N LEU A 49 -3.26 -1.57 1.32
CA LEU A 49 -3.83 -0.53 2.19
C LEU A 49 -3.32 -0.62 3.63
N LEU A 50 -3.11 -1.83 4.17
CA LEU A 50 -2.49 -1.99 5.50
C LEU A 50 -1.06 -1.43 5.51
N GLY A 51 -0.26 -1.75 4.50
CA GLY A 51 1.08 -1.18 4.34
C GLY A 51 1.06 0.33 4.22
N ALA A 52 0.13 0.87 3.42
CA ALA A 52 -0.02 2.30 3.21
C ALA A 52 -0.44 3.06 4.48
N GLU A 53 -1.35 2.51 5.27
CA GLU A 53 -1.73 3.07 6.58
C GLU A 53 -0.53 3.09 7.53
N GLY A 54 0.25 2.00 7.56
CA GLY A 54 1.47 1.94 8.38
C GLY A 54 2.48 3.02 7.99
N VAL A 55 2.73 3.18 6.69
CA VAL A 55 3.63 4.23 6.17
C VAL A 55 3.08 5.62 6.48
N PHE A 56 1.79 5.85 6.28
CA PHE A 56 1.15 7.13 6.55
C PHE A 56 1.33 7.54 8.02
N LEU A 57 1.03 6.64 8.96
CA LEU A 57 1.21 6.90 10.39
C LEU A 57 2.68 7.11 10.75
N TYR A 58 3.59 6.38 10.12
CA TYR A 58 5.02 6.51 10.38
C TYR A 58 5.61 7.84 9.88
N GLN A 59 5.30 8.24 8.65
CA GLN A 59 5.77 9.50 8.06
C GLN A 59 5.14 10.71 8.77
N ASN A 60 3.91 10.57 9.25
CA ASN A 60 3.17 11.63 9.93
C ASN A 60 3.17 11.49 11.48
N ARG A 61 4.10 10.71 12.05
CA ARG A 61 4.12 10.38 13.49
C ARG A 61 4.21 11.58 14.43
N LYS A 62 4.78 12.69 13.98
CA LYS A 62 4.85 13.94 14.76
C LYS A 62 3.46 14.57 14.98
N ILE A 63 2.53 14.34 14.05
CA ILE A 63 1.15 14.84 14.11
C ILE A 63 0.28 13.88 14.93
N TYR A 64 0.39 12.58 14.70
CA TYR A 64 -0.47 11.58 15.35
C TYR A 64 0.01 11.11 16.73
N GLY A 65 1.28 11.36 17.07
CA GLY A 65 1.86 11.07 18.39
C GLY A 65 1.62 9.64 18.87
N ALA A 66 1.29 9.50 20.15
CA ALA A 66 1.08 8.19 20.79
C ALA A 66 -0.11 7.41 20.22
N VAL A 67 -1.16 8.10 19.74
CA VAL A 67 -2.31 7.43 19.12
C VAL A 67 -1.90 6.78 17.80
N GLY A 68 -1.17 7.53 16.96
CA GLY A 68 -0.63 7.00 15.70
C GLY A 68 0.34 5.84 15.92
N GLN A 69 1.17 5.91 16.96
CA GLN A 69 2.08 4.82 17.30
C GLN A 69 1.34 3.53 17.70
N ARG A 70 0.27 3.63 18.50
CA ARG A 70 -0.57 2.47 18.85
C ARG A 70 -1.28 1.89 17.63
N ALA A 71 -1.80 2.76 16.76
CA ALA A 71 -2.43 2.32 15.51
C ALA A 71 -1.42 1.61 14.59
N LEU A 72 -0.18 2.12 14.48
CA LEU A 72 0.90 1.49 13.72
C LEU A 72 1.22 0.08 14.26
N ILE A 73 1.34 -0.08 15.58
CA ILE A 73 1.54 -1.39 16.20
C ILE A 73 0.37 -2.34 15.87
N ASN A 74 -0.87 -1.85 15.99
CA ASN A 74 -2.06 -2.65 15.65
C ASN A 74 -2.04 -3.11 14.19
N ILE A 75 -1.64 -2.24 13.25
CA ILE A 75 -1.54 -2.60 11.83
C ILE A 75 -0.50 -3.69 11.60
N LEU A 76 0.67 -3.59 12.24
CA LEU A 76 1.71 -4.61 12.14
C LEU A 76 1.24 -5.95 12.71
N VAL A 77 0.53 -5.94 13.84
CA VAL A 77 -0.06 -7.14 14.44
C VAL A 77 -1.12 -7.74 13.52
N ILE A 78 -2.04 -6.93 12.98
CA ILE A 78 -3.07 -7.39 12.04
C ILE A 78 -2.45 -7.99 10.79
N ALA A 79 -1.45 -7.33 10.19
CA ALA A 79 -0.73 -7.84 9.03
C ALA A 79 -0.06 -9.18 9.35
N GLY A 80 0.66 -9.27 10.47
CA GLY A 80 1.31 -10.50 10.91
C GLY A 80 0.34 -11.66 11.14
N ILE A 81 -0.78 -11.42 11.85
CA ILE A 81 -1.81 -12.43 12.08
C ILE A 81 -2.42 -12.90 10.75
N ASN A 82 -2.76 -11.99 9.84
CA ASN A 82 -3.36 -12.38 8.57
C ASN A 82 -2.37 -13.17 7.68
N LEU A 83 -1.07 -12.86 7.71
CA LEU A 83 -0.06 -13.65 7.00
C LEU A 83 0.12 -15.06 7.60
N VAL A 84 -0.02 -15.20 8.93
CA VAL A 84 -0.03 -16.52 9.59
C VAL A 84 -1.27 -17.31 9.22
N ILE A 85 -2.46 -16.68 9.24
CA ILE A 85 -3.71 -17.30 8.79
C ILE A 85 -3.58 -17.70 7.31
N GLY A 86 -2.90 -16.89 6.50
CA GLY A 86 -2.63 -17.13 5.08
C GLY A 86 -1.77 -18.36 4.78
N LEU A 87 -1.18 -19.01 5.79
CA LEU A 87 -0.56 -20.34 5.64
C LEU A 87 -1.59 -21.48 5.49
N SER A 88 -2.87 -21.19 5.71
CA SER A 88 -3.96 -22.15 5.53
C SER A 88 -4.17 -22.48 4.05
N PRO A 89 -4.49 -23.75 3.71
CA PRO A 89 -4.74 -24.15 2.33
C PRO A 89 -5.83 -23.30 1.65
N GLY A 90 -5.58 -22.92 0.39
CA GLY A 90 -6.51 -22.11 -0.40
C GLY A 90 -6.40 -20.60 -0.18
N ILE A 91 -5.50 -20.13 0.68
CA ILE A 91 -5.19 -18.70 0.82
C ILE A 91 -3.88 -18.37 0.08
N ASP A 92 -3.93 -17.32 -0.74
CA ASP A 92 -2.78 -16.87 -1.50
C ASP A 92 -1.93 -15.85 -0.71
N ASN A 93 -1.03 -16.37 0.11
CA ASN A 93 -0.16 -15.55 0.95
C ASN A 93 0.87 -14.76 0.14
N TRP A 94 1.32 -15.26 -1.01
CA TRP A 94 2.22 -14.53 -1.90
C TRP A 94 1.54 -13.30 -2.49
N GLY A 95 0.25 -13.42 -2.85
CA GLY A 95 -0.57 -12.28 -3.21
C GLY A 95 -0.66 -11.22 -2.12
N HIS A 96 -0.83 -11.64 -0.85
CA HIS A 96 -0.86 -10.73 0.30
C HIS A 96 0.47 -10.01 0.52
N VAL A 97 1.58 -10.76 0.47
CA VAL A 97 2.94 -10.19 0.59
C VAL A 97 3.23 -9.20 -0.53
N GLY A 98 2.94 -9.55 -1.78
CA GLY A 98 3.15 -8.64 -2.90
C GLY A 98 2.29 -7.39 -2.82
N GLY A 99 1.03 -7.53 -2.37
CA GLY A 99 0.14 -6.39 -2.13
C GLY A 99 0.68 -5.46 -1.05
N LEU A 100 1.13 -6.03 0.07
CA LEU A 100 1.75 -5.29 1.17
C LEU A 100 3.00 -4.53 0.72
N ILE A 101 3.88 -5.17 -0.05
CA ILE A 101 5.09 -4.53 -0.60
C ILE A 101 4.70 -3.41 -1.57
N GLY A 102 3.83 -3.67 -2.54
CA GLY A 102 3.41 -2.69 -3.54
C GLY A 102 2.75 -1.45 -2.91
N GLY A 103 1.84 -1.66 -1.96
CA GLY A 103 1.18 -0.57 -1.24
C GLY A 103 2.12 0.21 -0.33
N THR A 104 3.04 -0.46 0.37
CA THR A 104 4.08 0.19 1.19
C THR A 104 4.99 1.06 0.33
N LEU A 105 5.47 0.55 -0.80
CA LEU A 105 6.30 1.31 -1.74
C LEU A 105 5.55 2.52 -2.28
N PHE A 106 4.31 2.34 -2.73
CA PHE A 106 3.50 3.45 -3.23
C PHE A 106 3.30 4.51 -2.15
N ALA A 107 2.87 4.13 -0.96
CA ALA A 107 2.66 5.06 0.14
C ALA A 107 3.95 5.78 0.54
N TRP A 108 5.10 5.11 0.49
CA TRP A 108 6.36 5.73 0.90
C TRP A 108 6.77 6.90 0.02
N TYR A 109 6.56 6.76 -1.30
CA TYR A 109 6.99 7.75 -2.29
C TYR A 109 5.87 8.67 -2.78
N ALA A 110 4.61 8.23 -2.70
CA ALA A 110 3.44 8.91 -3.24
C ALA A 110 2.39 9.25 -2.18
N GLY A 111 2.54 8.73 -0.95
CA GLY A 111 1.66 9.04 0.16
C GLY A 111 1.84 10.47 0.67
N PRO A 112 0.79 11.03 1.28
CA PRO A 112 0.80 12.39 1.79
C PRO A 112 1.75 12.52 2.99
N VAL A 113 2.56 13.58 2.98
CA VAL A 113 3.40 13.99 4.10
C VAL A 113 2.86 15.30 4.59
N LEU A 114 2.23 15.26 5.76
CA LEU A 114 1.48 16.37 6.29
C LEU A 114 2.40 17.32 7.05
N ARG A 115 2.26 18.61 6.76
CA ARG A 115 2.81 19.71 7.56
C ARG A 115 1.68 20.53 8.15
N VAL A 116 1.89 20.98 9.38
CA VAL A 116 1.05 22.00 10.00
C VAL A 116 1.48 23.37 9.48
N GLU A 117 0.58 24.08 8.82
CA GLU A 117 0.81 25.43 8.32
C GLU A 117 -0.19 26.41 8.94
N GLY A 118 0.29 27.61 9.28
CA GLY A 118 -0.49 28.66 9.94
C GLY A 118 -0.16 28.87 11.42
N VAL A 119 -0.85 29.82 12.05
CA VAL A 119 -0.66 30.21 13.44
C VAL A 119 -1.99 30.08 14.17
N TYR A 120 -1.97 29.59 15.42
CA TYR A 120 -3.18 29.44 16.22
C TYR A 120 -4.01 30.74 16.24
N PRO A 121 -5.34 30.67 16.04
CA PRO A 121 -6.17 29.47 15.87
C PRO A 121 -6.21 28.92 14.43
N TYR A 122 -5.75 29.68 13.43
CA TYR A 122 -5.83 29.35 12.00
C TYR A 122 -4.64 28.49 11.55
N HIS A 123 -4.69 27.20 11.88
CA HIS A 123 -3.75 26.20 11.38
C HIS A 123 -4.48 25.16 10.52
N SER A 124 -3.79 24.63 9.52
CA SER A 124 -4.30 23.59 8.64
C SER A 124 -3.23 22.54 8.35
N LEU A 125 -3.67 21.34 7.99
CA LEU A 125 -2.77 20.29 7.51
C LEU A 125 -2.70 20.38 6.00
N VAL A 126 -1.50 20.62 5.49
CA VAL A 126 -1.22 20.63 4.06
C VAL A 126 -0.33 19.44 3.72
N ASP A 127 -0.57 18.83 2.56
CA ASP A 127 0.30 17.80 2.03
C ASP A 127 1.50 18.45 1.32
N GLU A 128 2.70 18.16 1.80
CA GLU A 128 3.96 18.63 1.22
C GLU A 128 4.39 17.83 -0.02
N ARG A 129 3.76 16.67 -0.28
CA ARG A 129 4.14 15.80 -1.39
C ARG A 129 3.71 16.40 -2.73
N HIS A 130 4.68 16.65 -3.60
CA HIS A 130 4.40 17.23 -4.92
C HIS A 130 3.77 16.18 -5.85
N ASN A 131 2.82 16.63 -6.69
CA ASN A 131 2.15 15.76 -7.66
C ASN A 131 3.13 15.06 -8.62
N GLY A 132 4.25 15.70 -8.96
CA GLY A 132 5.28 15.09 -9.80
C GLY A 132 6.01 13.91 -9.14
N GLU A 133 6.13 13.88 -7.82
CA GLU A 133 6.67 12.73 -7.08
C GLU A 133 5.69 11.56 -7.12
N VAL A 134 4.41 11.84 -6.93
CA VAL A 134 3.32 10.84 -6.95
C VAL A 134 3.24 10.14 -8.30
N TRP A 135 3.24 10.89 -9.41
CA TRP A 135 3.20 10.32 -10.75
C TRP A 135 4.44 9.47 -11.06
N ARG A 136 5.64 9.95 -10.72
CA ARG A 136 6.88 9.21 -10.92
C ARG A 136 6.91 7.93 -10.10
N ALA A 137 6.49 7.98 -8.85
CA ALA A 137 6.37 6.81 -7.98
C ALA A 137 5.38 5.79 -8.56
N GLY A 138 4.17 6.22 -8.93
CA GLY A 138 3.16 5.35 -9.53
C GLY A 138 3.65 4.68 -10.81
N LEU A 139 4.26 5.44 -11.72
CA LEU A 139 4.83 4.91 -12.96
C LEU A 139 5.98 3.94 -12.69
N SER A 140 6.89 4.27 -11.77
CA SER A 140 8.04 3.43 -11.44
C SER A 140 7.61 2.08 -10.86
N ILE A 141 6.59 2.09 -9.99
CA ILE A 141 6.01 0.88 -9.40
C ILE A 141 5.30 0.05 -10.47
N TRP A 142 4.49 0.69 -11.30
CA TRP A 142 3.82 -0.01 -12.41
C TRP A 142 4.83 -0.68 -13.35
N LEU A 143 5.89 0.04 -13.74
CA LEU A 143 6.96 -0.50 -14.58
C LEU A 143 7.72 -1.64 -13.90
N LEU A 144 8.06 -1.49 -12.61
CA LEU A 144 8.76 -2.53 -11.85
C LEU A 144 7.98 -3.85 -11.86
N PHE A 145 6.72 -3.83 -11.44
CA PHE A 145 5.89 -5.04 -11.39
C PHE A 145 5.48 -5.53 -12.78
N GLY A 146 5.29 -4.62 -13.74
CA GLY A 146 4.99 -4.95 -15.13
C GLY A 146 6.16 -5.65 -15.83
N LEU A 147 7.39 -5.19 -15.61
CA LEU A 147 8.59 -5.85 -16.13
C LEU A 147 8.76 -7.23 -15.50
N LEU A 148 8.61 -7.35 -14.18
CA LEU A 148 8.67 -8.66 -13.50
C LEU A 148 7.65 -9.66 -14.08
N ALA A 149 6.40 -9.22 -14.26
CA ALA A 149 5.37 -10.06 -14.86
C ALA A 149 5.73 -10.47 -16.30
N ALA A 150 6.13 -9.50 -17.13
CA ALA A 150 6.49 -9.74 -18.53
C ALA A 150 7.68 -10.70 -18.67
N THR A 151 8.74 -10.50 -17.87
CA THR A 151 9.91 -11.39 -17.88
C THR A 151 9.53 -12.83 -17.55
N THR A 152 8.67 -13.02 -16.55
CA THR A 152 8.24 -14.38 -16.15
C THR A 152 7.37 -15.03 -17.22
N ILE A 153 6.46 -14.28 -17.84
CA ILE A 153 5.65 -14.81 -18.95
C ILE A 153 6.57 -15.25 -20.11
N ILE A 154 7.56 -14.44 -20.46
CA ILE A 154 8.50 -14.75 -21.56
C ILE A 154 9.35 -15.97 -21.22
N LEU A 155 9.80 -16.12 -19.98
CA LEU A 155 10.62 -17.25 -19.54
C LEU A 155 9.82 -18.56 -19.46
N ASN A 156 8.53 -18.50 -19.11
CA ASN A 156 7.67 -19.68 -18.97
C ASN A 156 7.03 -20.13 -20.30
N THR A 157 7.13 -19.33 -21.37
CA THR A 157 6.58 -19.64 -22.70
C THR A 157 7.64 -20.16 -23.68
N ARG A 158 8.89 -20.31 -23.24
CA ARG A 158 10.00 -20.94 -23.98
C ARG A 158 10.24 -22.35 -23.48
#